data_AF-A0A522BHW7-F1
#
_entry.id   AF-A0A522BHW7-F1
#
_cell.length_a   1.000
_cell.length_b   1.000
_cell.length_c   1.000
_cell.angle_alpha   90.00
_cell.angle_beta   90.00
_cell.angle_gamma   90.00
#
_symmetry.space_group_name_H-M   'P 1'
#
loop_
_entity.id
_entity.type
_entity.pdbx_description
1 polymer ?
#
loop_
_entity_poly.entity_id
_entity_poly.type
_entity_poly.pdbx_seq_one_letter_code
_entity_poly.pdbx_strand_id
1 'polypeptide(L)'
;MLLIASDHGGFEAKEAIKRHLESTGETVVDLGTTGTESVDYPDFAVRLARRVSEDSGLKGILICGTGIGMSIAANKVPGVRAALVADEFSAKMAKEHNDANVIVIGGRTTSTENALKFVNIWRSAAFEGGRHEKRIAKIADMEGLYGAGRCLGVTDPDVFEAIQGEVRREEDTIVLIASENYASEAVMQAQGSVFTNKYAEGYPGARYYGGCEYSDRVERLAIERAKLLFGADHANVQPISGSAANMAAYYALLGHGDSIVSMSLAHGGHLTHGAKVSFSGRQYSIFHYGVESSTGIIDYDKMETLVREAKPRMVVAGASSYSRTLDFPRFRKIADSVGAYLMVDMAHIAGLVAGGSHPSPVPHADIVTSTTHKTLRGPRGGLVLCRSAHAAAVDKAVFPGLQGGPLVHTIAAKAVAFREAMGSAFKEYGSRIVTNAQSLAENLKKAGFEVVSGGTDNHLFLLDLSGKGLTGDAAEKSLDRAGITVNKNAVPYDKLPPTVTSGIRIGTPIVTTRGMGVDEMDKIASLIIRVLENVGDAKTEAEVRGEVLDLCRKFPFYSHLMRAERIC
;
A
#
# COMPACT_ATOMS: atom_id res chain seq x y z
N MET A 1 -0.34 -0.66 48.21
CA MET A 1 0.52 -1.50 47.35
C MET A 1 1.38 -0.59 46.51
N LEU A 2 2.70 -0.71 46.63
CA LEU A 2 3.68 0.05 45.87
C LEU A 2 4.50 -0.86 44.95
N LEU A 3 4.84 -0.36 43.78
CA LEU A 3 5.76 -1.01 42.87
C LEU A 3 7.15 -0.42 43.05
N ILE A 4 8.18 -1.25 43.04
CA ILE A 4 9.57 -0.80 43.04
C ILE A 4 10.38 -1.53 41.98
N ALA A 5 11.25 -0.84 41.26
CA ALA A 5 12.17 -1.48 40.34
C ALA A 5 13.48 -0.69 40.22
N SER A 6 14.57 -1.40 39.96
CA SER A 6 15.86 -0.80 39.66
C SER A 6 16.61 -1.58 38.60
N ASP A 7 17.58 -0.91 37.96
CA ASP A 7 18.70 -1.59 37.32
C ASP A 7 19.76 -1.93 38.39
N HIS A 8 20.90 -2.44 37.91
CA HIS A 8 22.06 -2.75 38.76
C HIS A 8 22.62 -1.53 39.50
N GLY A 9 22.54 -0.34 38.90
CA GLY A 9 23.01 0.91 39.50
C GLY A 9 22.14 1.45 40.63
N GLY A 10 20.90 0.95 40.76
CA GLY A 10 19.97 1.29 41.84
C GLY A 10 19.69 0.16 42.84
N PHE A 11 20.31 -1.01 42.68
CA PHE A 11 19.94 -2.24 43.40
C PHE A 11 20.02 -2.09 44.94
N GLU A 12 21.11 -1.55 45.48
CA GLU A 12 21.26 -1.43 46.94
C GLU A 12 20.23 -0.45 47.55
N ALA A 13 20.00 0.68 46.88
CA ALA A 13 18.99 1.66 47.29
C ALA A 13 17.58 1.07 47.23
N LYS A 14 17.27 0.29 46.19
CA LYS A 14 16.02 -0.45 46.03
C LYS A 14 15.77 -1.39 47.21
N GLU A 15 16.74 -2.23 47.56
CA GLU A 15 16.62 -3.18 48.67
C GLU A 15 16.49 -2.48 50.04
N ALA A 16 17.13 -1.33 50.23
CA ALA A 16 16.96 -0.54 51.44
C ALA A 16 15.56 0.09 51.54
N ILE A 17 15.06 0.69 50.45
CA ILE A 17 13.71 1.27 50.37
C ILE A 17 12.64 0.20 50.57
N LYS A 18 12.77 -0.94 49.88
CA LYS A 18 11.86 -2.07 50.00
C LYS A 18 11.73 -2.56 51.44
N ARG A 19 12.86 -2.84 52.11
CA ARG A 19 12.88 -3.26 53.52
C ARG A 19 12.23 -2.22 54.45
N HIS A 20 12.50 -0.93 54.22
CA HIS A 20 11.89 0.13 55.01
C HIS A 20 10.36 0.16 54.82
N LEU A 21 9.88 0.16 53.59
CA LEU A 21 8.46 0.19 53.28
C LEU A 21 7.72 -1.04 53.85
N GLU A 22 8.29 -2.23 53.69
CA GLU A 22 7.75 -3.47 54.26
C GLU A 22 7.71 -3.42 55.80
N SER A 23 8.74 -2.84 56.45
CA SER A 23 8.75 -2.65 57.91
C SER A 23 7.65 -1.73 58.42
N THR A 24 7.10 -0.86 57.56
CA THR A 24 5.97 0.02 57.87
C THR A 24 4.60 -0.59 57.51
N GLY A 25 4.56 -1.87 57.11
CA GLY A 25 3.34 -2.60 56.77
C GLY A 25 2.86 -2.40 55.33
N GLU A 26 3.64 -1.77 54.45
CA GLU A 26 3.28 -1.58 53.04
C GLU A 26 3.55 -2.85 52.23
N THR A 27 2.59 -3.24 51.38
CA THR A 27 2.81 -4.29 50.38
C THR A 27 3.62 -3.75 49.21
N VAL A 28 4.86 -4.23 49.05
CA VAL A 28 5.77 -3.83 47.97
C VAL A 28 5.91 -4.97 46.96
N VAL A 29 5.76 -4.66 45.67
CA VAL A 29 6.06 -5.60 44.59
C VAL A 29 7.30 -5.15 43.84
N ASP A 30 8.34 -5.97 43.92
CA ASP A 30 9.62 -5.73 43.26
C ASP A 30 9.60 -6.27 41.83
N LEU A 31 9.85 -5.38 40.87
CA LEU A 31 9.90 -5.67 39.44
C LEU A 31 11.29 -5.44 38.85
N GLY A 32 12.29 -5.11 39.69
CA GLY A 32 13.65 -4.76 39.31
C GLY A 32 14.57 -5.95 39.11
N THR A 33 15.86 -5.65 38.95
CA THR A 33 16.92 -6.67 38.99
C THR A 33 17.04 -7.30 40.38
N THR A 34 17.57 -8.53 40.43
CA THR A 34 17.79 -9.29 41.67
C THR A 34 19.25 -9.25 42.16
N GLY A 35 20.13 -8.53 41.45
CA GLY A 35 21.53 -8.39 41.84
C GLY A 35 22.23 -7.19 41.20
N THR A 36 23.54 -7.13 41.39
CA THR A 36 24.42 -6.03 40.94
C THR A 36 25.02 -6.24 39.55
N GLU A 37 24.68 -7.34 38.88
CA GLU A 37 25.12 -7.64 37.51
C GLU A 37 24.54 -6.63 36.53
N SER A 38 25.35 -6.20 35.56
CA SER A 38 24.96 -5.17 34.58
C SER A 38 23.72 -5.60 33.79
N VAL A 39 22.75 -4.69 33.73
CA VAL A 39 21.46 -4.85 33.01
C VAL A 39 20.97 -3.50 32.51
N ASP A 40 20.08 -3.51 31.52
CA ASP A 40 19.56 -2.31 30.88
C ASP A 40 18.32 -1.74 31.61
N TYR A 41 18.40 -0.47 32.00
CA TYR A 41 17.34 0.21 32.75
C TYR A 41 15.97 0.31 32.04
N PRO A 42 15.86 0.43 30.69
CA PRO A 42 14.57 0.59 30.03
C PRO A 42 13.61 -0.59 30.30
N ASP A 43 14.14 -1.80 30.39
CA ASP A 43 13.36 -3.02 30.60
C ASP A 43 12.58 -2.99 31.92
N PHE A 44 13.24 -2.51 32.98
CA PHE A 44 12.64 -2.39 34.31
C PHE A 44 11.73 -1.16 34.42
N ALA A 45 12.13 -0.05 33.80
CA ALA A 45 11.33 1.19 33.78
C ALA A 45 9.97 0.95 33.11
N VAL A 46 9.95 0.34 31.91
CA VAL A 46 8.72 0.06 31.17
C VAL A 46 7.86 -0.97 31.87
N ARG A 47 8.45 -1.99 32.51
CA ARG A 47 7.72 -3.03 33.24
C ARG A 47 6.88 -2.45 34.39
N LEU A 48 7.49 -1.57 35.21
CA LEU A 48 6.78 -0.89 36.29
C LEU A 48 5.79 0.16 35.75
N ALA A 49 6.21 0.96 34.77
CA ALA A 49 5.38 2.00 34.17
C ALA A 49 4.08 1.44 33.55
N ARG A 50 4.14 0.28 32.86
CA ARG A 50 2.94 -0.40 32.32
C ARG A 50 1.94 -0.75 33.42
N ARG A 51 2.39 -1.34 34.52
CA ARG A 51 1.49 -1.69 35.63
C ARG A 51 0.85 -0.46 36.28
N VAL A 52 1.60 0.64 36.41
CA VAL A 52 1.04 1.91 36.90
C VAL A 52 0.04 2.51 35.90
N SER A 53 0.27 2.36 34.59
CA SER A 53 -0.65 2.82 33.55
C SER A 53 -1.95 2.02 33.50
N GLU A 54 -1.90 0.72 33.81
CA GLU A 54 -3.06 -0.19 33.76
C GLU A 54 -3.98 -0.03 34.96
N ASP A 55 -3.45 0.39 36.12
CA ASP A 55 -4.21 0.57 37.35
C ASP A 55 -3.83 1.90 38.04
N SER A 56 -4.75 2.86 37.98
CA SER A 56 -4.60 4.19 38.60
C SER A 56 -4.43 4.18 40.12
N GLY A 57 -4.73 3.07 40.79
CA GLY A 57 -4.49 2.87 42.21
C GLY A 57 -3.03 2.54 42.55
N LEU A 58 -2.22 2.16 41.56
CA LEU A 58 -0.81 1.82 41.76
C LEU A 58 0.11 3.04 41.68
N LYS A 59 1.17 2.97 42.45
CA LYS A 59 2.23 3.97 42.55
C LYS A 59 3.58 3.30 42.47
N GLY A 60 4.54 3.95 41.82
CA GLY A 60 5.83 3.34 41.49
C GLY A 60 7.06 4.10 41.99
N ILE A 61 8.12 3.35 42.29
CA ILE A 61 9.45 3.88 42.61
C ILE A 61 10.46 3.25 41.65
N LEU A 62 11.15 4.07 40.88
CA LEU A 62 12.20 3.65 39.94
C LEU A 62 13.56 4.14 40.39
N ILE A 63 14.59 3.32 40.22
CA ILE A 63 15.94 3.65 40.65
C ILE A 63 16.95 3.18 39.62
N CYS A 64 17.75 4.10 39.08
CA CYS A 64 18.95 3.74 38.31
C CYS A 64 20.12 4.62 38.72
N GLY A 65 21.30 4.44 38.10
CA GLY A 65 22.52 5.19 38.48
C GLY A 65 22.29 6.68 38.76
N THR A 66 21.66 7.41 37.84
CA THR A 66 21.31 8.84 38.00
C THR A 66 19.80 9.12 38.08
N GLY A 67 18.97 8.11 37.83
CA GLY A 67 17.51 8.26 37.69
C GLY A 67 17.05 8.88 36.35
N ILE A 68 17.93 9.51 35.58
CA ILE A 68 17.58 10.21 34.33
C ILE A 68 16.99 9.25 33.30
N GLY A 69 17.71 8.15 33.00
CA GLY A 69 17.30 7.20 31.97
C GLY A 69 15.94 6.57 32.27
N MET A 70 15.72 6.13 33.51
CA MET A 70 14.45 5.54 33.92
C MET A 70 13.29 6.53 33.89
N SER A 71 13.53 7.81 34.24
CA SER A 71 12.51 8.85 34.09
C SER A 71 12.14 9.07 32.62
N ILE A 72 13.12 9.13 31.72
CA ILE A 72 12.86 9.26 30.28
C ILE A 72 12.07 8.06 29.74
N ALA A 73 12.47 6.83 30.09
CA ALA A 73 11.84 5.61 29.61
C ALA A 73 10.42 5.41 30.15
N ALA A 74 10.19 5.64 31.44
CA ALA A 74 8.89 5.48 32.07
C ALA A 74 7.84 6.44 31.50
N ASN A 75 8.22 7.70 31.23
CA ASN A 75 7.33 8.69 30.61
C ASN A 75 7.01 8.41 29.12
N LYS A 76 7.49 7.30 28.53
CA LYS A 76 7.02 6.83 27.21
C LYS A 76 5.77 5.96 27.29
N VAL A 77 5.35 5.58 28.51
CA VAL A 77 4.11 4.85 28.73
C VAL A 77 3.00 5.88 29.00
N PRO A 78 1.91 5.89 28.20
CA PRO A 78 0.78 6.80 28.43
C PRO A 78 0.26 6.73 29.87
N GLY A 79 -0.22 7.85 30.43
CA GLY A 79 -0.71 7.92 31.80
C GLY A 79 0.37 7.90 32.89
N VAL A 80 1.65 7.67 32.56
CA VAL A 80 2.75 7.69 33.54
C VAL A 80 3.38 9.07 33.61
N ARG A 81 3.44 9.60 34.83
CA ARG A 81 4.12 10.84 35.18
C ARG A 81 5.27 10.52 36.12
N ALA A 82 6.41 10.14 35.54
CA ALA A 82 7.60 9.72 36.27
C ALA A 82 8.53 10.92 36.54
N ALA A 83 8.60 11.37 37.79
CA ALA A 83 9.40 12.52 38.19
C ALA A 83 10.76 12.11 38.77
N LEU A 84 11.85 12.57 38.15
CA LEU A 84 13.19 12.49 38.76
C LEU A 84 13.27 13.45 39.95
N VAL A 85 13.60 12.94 41.13
CA VAL A 85 13.69 13.72 42.37
C VAL A 85 15.13 13.70 42.91
N ALA A 86 15.62 14.86 43.33
CA ALA A 86 17.00 15.05 43.78
C ALA A 86 17.10 15.66 45.19
N ASP A 87 16.01 16.21 45.70
CA ASP A 87 15.91 16.86 47.00
C ASP A 87 14.47 16.76 47.56
N GLU A 88 14.29 17.18 48.81
CA GLU A 88 12.98 17.13 49.49
C GLU A 88 11.93 17.99 48.79
N PHE A 89 12.35 19.12 48.19
CA PHE A 89 11.47 20.02 47.46
C PHE A 89 10.91 19.35 46.21
N SER A 90 11.77 18.80 45.35
CA SER A 90 11.39 18.07 44.14
C SER A 90 10.56 16.83 44.46
N ALA A 91 10.85 16.11 45.54
CA ALA A 91 10.01 14.99 46.00
C ALA A 91 8.58 15.43 46.37
N LYS A 92 8.44 16.57 47.05
CA LYS A 92 7.14 17.15 47.39
C LYS A 92 6.40 17.65 46.15
N MET A 93 7.07 18.43 45.30
CA MET A 93 6.51 19.01 44.07
C MET A 93 6.16 17.95 43.02
N ALA A 94 6.85 16.81 43.01
CA ALA A 94 6.48 15.68 42.18
C ALA A 94 5.02 15.28 42.43
N LYS A 95 4.57 15.25 43.70
CA LYS A 95 3.19 14.92 44.02
C LYS A 95 2.25 16.13 43.98
N GLU A 96 2.58 17.20 44.68
CA GLU A 96 1.68 18.35 44.87
C GLU A 96 1.37 19.08 43.57
N HIS A 97 2.41 19.32 42.74
CA HIS A 97 2.27 20.13 41.53
C HIS A 97 2.07 19.31 40.25
N ASN A 98 2.60 18.09 40.21
CA ASN A 98 2.65 17.28 38.99
C ASN A 98 1.87 15.96 39.07
N ASP A 99 1.24 15.69 40.23
CA ASP A 99 0.53 14.44 40.49
C ASP A 99 1.29 13.20 39.99
N ALA A 100 2.60 13.16 40.23
CA ALA A 100 3.45 12.07 39.78
C ALA A 100 3.00 10.76 40.43
N ASN A 101 2.64 9.79 39.59
CA ASN A 101 2.32 8.43 40.01
C ASN A 101 3.56 7.53 40.07
N VAL A 102 4.70 8.02 39.57
CA VAL A 102 6.02 7.38 39.72
C VAL A 102 7.05 8.42 40.15
N ILE A 103 7.87 8.10 41.15
CA ILE A 103 9.11 8.85 41.42
C ILE A 103 10.33 8.06 40.97
N VAL A 104 11.35 8.78 40.53
CA VAL A 104 12.62 8.21 40.06
C VAL A 104 13.75 8.79 40.88
N ILE A 105 14.62 7.93 41.41
CA ILE A 105 15.72 8.30 42.30
C ILE A 105 17.05 7.85 41.69
N GLY A 106 18.10 8.66 41.81
CA GLY A 106 19.44 8.27 41.39
C GLY A 106 20.18 7.47 42.47
N GLY A 107 20.46 6.19 42.21
CA GLY A 107 21.12 5.29 43.14
C GLY A 107 22.57 5.68 43.47
N ARG A 108 23.29 6.35 42.55
CA ARG A 108 24.68 6.83 42.77
C ARG A 108 24.75 8.28 43.20
N THR A 109 23.68 9.04 42.99
CA THR A 109 23.64 10.49 43.24
C THR A 109 22.87 10.86 44.50
N THR A 110 22.13 9.91 45.08
CA THR A 110 21.31 10.12 46.27
C THR A 110 21.66 9.09 47.33
N SER A 111 22.07 9.56 48.51
CA SER A 111 22.30 8.68 49.67
C SER A 111 21.01 7.94 50.05
N THR A 112 21.13 6.71 50.55
CA THR A 112 20.00 5.88 51.00
C THR A 112 19.09 6.60 52.00
N GLU A 113 19.65 7.38 52.94
CA GLU A 113 18.86 8.15 53.90
C GLU A 113 17.94 9.17 53.20
N ASN A 114 18.49 9.97 52.29
CA ASN A 114 17.71 10.92 51.50
C ASN A 114 16.70 10.22 50.57
N ALA A 115 17.06 9.09 49.98
CA ALA A 115 16.15 8.32 49.13
C ALA A 115 14.89 7.88 49.92
N LEU A 116 15.07 7.40 51.16
CA LEU A 116 13.96 7.07 52.07
C LEU A 116 13.12 8.30 52.42
N LYS A 117 13.75 9.44 52.70
CA LYS A 117 13.05 10.71 52.96
C LYS A 117 12.20 11.12 51.75
N PHE A 118 12.74 11.06 50.54
CA PHE A 118 12.03 11.44 49.31
C PHE A 118 10.81 10.56 49.07
N VAL A 119 10.95 9.25 49.24
CA VAL A 119 9.84 8.28 49.14
C VAL A 119 8.73 8.64 50.14
N ASN A 120 9.09 8.92 51.40
CA ASN A 120 8.11 9.25 52.44
C ASN A 120 7.40 10.59 52.20
N ILE A 121 8.13 11.61 51.74
CA ILE A 121 7.58 12.93 51.38
C ILE A 121 6.57 12.78 50.23
N TRP A 122 6.99 12.15 49.13
CA TRP A 122 6.12 11.96 47.97
C TRP A 122 4.88 11.13 48.29
N ARG A 123 5.02 10.08 49.10
CA ARG A 123 3.89 9.21 49.49
C ARG A 123 2.86 9.95 50.35
N SER A 124 3.34 10.81 51.25
CA SER A 124 2.51 11.53 52.23
C SER A 124 1.87 12.81 51.66
N ALA A 125 2.44 13.36 50.59
CA ALA A 125 1.93 14.55 49.93
C ALA A 125 0.59 14.30 49.21
N ALA A 126 -0.30 15.30 49.26
CA ALA A 126 -1.56 15.31 48.51
C ALA A 126 -1.42 16.15 47.25
N PHE A 127 -2.17 15.82 46.19
CA PHE A 127 -2.20 16.67 44.99
C PHE A 127 -2.96 17.97 45.28
N GLU A 128 -2.39 19.13 44.93
CA GLU A 128 -2.97 20.44 45.28
C GLU A 128 -4.15 20.86 44.38
N GLY A 129 -4.27 20.29 43.18
CA GLY A 129 -5.33 20.65 42.24
C GLY A 129 -5.23 22.07 41.68
N GLY A 130 -6.39 22.66 41.32
CA GLY A 130 -6.49 24.05 40.88
C GLY A 130 -5.68 24.35 39.60
N ARG A 131 -4.66 25.21 39.70
CA ARG A 131 -3.81 25.54 38.53
C ARG A 131 -2.98 24.35 38.04
N HIS A 132 -2.71 23.39 38.92
CA HIS A 132 -1.92 22.20 38.61
C HIS A 132 -2.75 21.18 37.83
N GLU A 133 -4.02 21.00 38.20
CA GLU A 133 -4.98 20.15 37.48
C GLU A 133 -5.10 20.54 36.00
N LYS A 134 -5.17 21.84 35.71
CA LYS A 134 -5.17 22.36 34.32
C LYS A 134 -3.91 21.98 33.54
N ARG A 135 -2.75 21.88 34.19
CA ARG A 135 -1.49 21.47 33.54
C ARG A 135 -1.46 19.97 33.30
N ILE A 136 -1.95 19.18 34.26
CA ILE A 136 -2.08 17.72 34.10
C ILE A 136 -3.03 17.39 32.96
N ALA A 137 -4.18 18.08 32.85
CA ALA A 137 -5.09 17.93 31.72
C ALA A 137 -4.39 18.22 30.38
N LYS A 138 -3.58 19.28 30.29
CA LYS A 138 -2.80 19.57 29.07
C LYS A 138 -1.74 18.51 28.75
N ILE A 139 -1.10 17.91 29.76
CA ILE A 139 -0.16 16.81 29.57
C ILE A 139 -0.92 15.58 29.06
N ALA A 140 -2.08 15.26 29.62
CA ALA A 140 -2.95 14.19 29.14
C ALA A 140 -3.45 14.45 27.70
N ASP A 141 -3.74 15.70 27.34
CA ASP A 141 -4.07 16.07 25.95
C ASP A 141 -2.88 15.81 25.01
N MET A 142 -1.65 16.11 25.44
CA MET A 142 -0.45 15.76 24.66
C MET A 142 -0.31 14.24 24.53
N GLU A 143 -0.60 13.45 25.57
CA GLU A 143 -0.67 11.99 25.48
C GLU A 143 -1.79 11.52 24.56
N GLY A 144 -2.91 12.24 24.43
CA GLY A 144 -3.97 11.92 23.46
C GLY A 144 -3.61 12.29 22.02
N LEU A 145 -2.83 13.36 21.83
CA LEU A 145 -2.35 13.83 20.54
C LEU A 145 -1.14 13.03 20.03
N TYR A 146 -0.31 12.51 20.94
CA TYR A 146 0.97 11.88 20.64
C TYR A 146 1.14 10.48 21.24
N GLY A 147 0.14 9.94 21.95
CA GLY A 147 0.22 8.68 22.70
C GLY A 147 -0.76 7.61 22.21
N ALA A 148 -0.38 6.36 22.52
CA ALA A 148 -0.80 5.11 21.91
C ALA A 148 -2.28 4.68 22.06
N GLY A 149 -3.17 5.53 22.59
CA GLY A 149 -4.58 5.18 22.82
C GLY A 149 -5.46 5.10 21.55
N ARG A 150 -4.88 5.32 20.36
CA ARG A 150 -5.60 5.35 19.08
C ARG A 150 -4.89 4.62 17.94
N CYS A 151 -3.78 3.92 18.21
CA CYS A 151 -3.05 3.22 17.16
C CYS A 151 -3.62 1.81 16.92
N LEU A 152 -3.57 1.38 15.66
CA LEU A 152 -4.03 0.08 15.24
C LEU A 152 -3.41 -1.06 16.06
N GLY A 153 -2.11 -0.99 16.38
CA GLY A 153 -1.43 -2.04 17.17
C GLY A 153 -1.91 -2.20 18.61
N VAL A 154 -2.67 -1.24 19.16
CA VAL A 154 -3.33 -1.37 20.46
C VAL A 154 -4.78 -1.81 20.29
N THR A 155 -5.49 -1.27 19.30
CA THR A 155 -6.89 -1.60 19.05
C THR A 155 -7.08 -3.01 18.47
N ASP A 156 -6.23 -3.40 17.52
CA ASP A 156 -6.26 -4.68 16.80
C ASP A 156 -4.82 -5.13 16.46
N PRO A 157 -4.14 -5.82 17.39
CA PRO A 157 -2.76 -6.27 17.19
C PRO A 157 -2.62 -7.30 16.07
N ASP A 158 -3.65 -8.10 15.80
CA ASP A 158 -3.62 -9.14 14.76
C ASP A 158 -3.60 -8.50 13.36
N VAL A 159 -4.45 -7.50 13.12
CA VAL A 159 -4.43 -6.73 11.87
C VAL A 159 -3.14 -5.94 11.73
N PHE A 160 -2.62 -5.37 12.84
CA PHE A 160 -1.33 -4.69 12.82
C PHE A 160 -0.19 -5.64 12.43
N GLU A 161 -0.14 -6.85 13.00
CA GLU A 161 0.87 -7.85 12.67
C GLU A 161 0.79 -8.27 11.20
N ALA A 162 -0.41 -8.47 10.66
CA ALA A 162 -0.61 -8.78 9.25
C ALA A 162 -0.09 -7.67 8.32
N ILE A 163 -0.35 -6.40 8.64
CA ILE A 163 0.17 -5.26 7.88
C ILE A 163 1.69 -5.22 7.95
N GLN A 164 2.29 -5.41 9.14
CA GLN A 164 3.74 -5.46 9.29
C GLN A 164 4.37 -6.64 8.55
N GLY A 165 3.68 -7.78 8.50
CA GLY A 165 4.06 -8.94 7.71
C GLY A 165 4.07 -8.64 6.21
N GLU A 166 3.07 -7.91 5.71
CA GLU A 166 3.01 -7.52 4.30
C GLU A 166 4.10 -6.49 3.94
N VAL A 167 4.37 -5.51 4.81
CA VAL A 167 5.50 -4.58 4.60
C VAL A 167 6.83 -5.34 4.51
N ARG A 168 7.07 -6.31 5.41
CA ARG A 168 8.25 -7.18 5.34
C ARG A 168 8.29 -7.97 4.03
N ARG A 169 7.18 -8.55 3.60
CA ARG A 169 7.10 -9.32 2.34
C ARG A 169 7.45 -8.43 1.15
N GLU A 170 6.88 -7.24 1.04
CA GLU A 170 7.16 -6.29 -0.05
C GLU A 170 8.62 -5.82 -0.05
N GLU A 171 9.20 -5.60 1.14
CA GLU A 171 10.61 -5.22 1.26
C GLU A 171 11.57 -6.35 0.88
N ASP A 172 11.30 -7.57 1.31
CA ASP A 172 12.21 -8.72 1.22
C ASP A 172 12.07 -9.53 -0.08
N THR A 173 11.05 -9.26 -0.91
CA THR A 173 10.79 -10.01 -2.16
C THR A 173 10.89 -9.13 -3.40
N ILE A 174 11.16 -9.76 -4.54
CA ILE A 174 11.08 -9.12 -5.86
C ILE A 174 9.68 -9.38 -6.41
N VAL A 175 8.86 -8.33 -6.48
CA VAL A 175 7.51 -8.44 -7.03
C VAL A 175 7.49 -8.02 -8.50
N LEU A 176 7.11 -8.96 -9.37
CA LEU A 176 7.04 -8.82 -10.82
C LEU A 176 5.60 -9.00 -11.36
N ILE A 177 4.59 -8.89 -10.50
CA ILE A 177 3.18 -8.86 -10.93
C ILE A 177 2.93 -7.57 -11.72
N ALA A 178 2.64 -7.70 -13.02
CA ALA A 178 2.51 -6.57 -13.95
C ALA A 178 1.38 -5.57 -13.63
N SER A 179 0.45 -5.92 -12.75
CA SER A 179 -0.67 -5.10 -12.30
C SER A 179 -0.49 -4.48 -10.91
N GLU A 180 0.63 -4.71 -10.25
CA GLU A 180 0.92 -4.14 -8.95
C GLU A 180 1.91 -2.99 -9.04
N ASN A 181 1.89 -2.14 -8.02
CA ASN A 181 2.82 -1.04 -7.83
C ASN A 181 2.77 -0.54 -6.39
N TYR A 182 3.79 0.21 -6.00
CA TYR A 182 3.85 0.87 -4.69
C TYR A 182 3.39 2.31 -4.81
N ALA A 183 2.29 2.64 -4.14
CA ALA A 183 1.85 4.02 -4.01
C ALA A 183 2.87 4.85 -3.21
N SER A 184 2.89 6.17 -3.41
CA SER A 184 3.66 7.02 -2.50
C SER A 184 3.00 7.08 -1.12
N GLU A 185 3.77 7.40 -0.09
CA GLU A 185 3.21 7.64 1.24
C GLU A 185 2.20 8.79 1.23
N ALA A 186 2.39 9.81 0.39
CA ALA A 186 1.43 10.90 0.26
C ALA A 186 0.08 10.40 -0.27
N VAL A 187 0.08 9.44 -1.19
CA VAL A 187 -1.13 8.74 -1.65
C VAL A 187 -1.75 7.92 -0.52
N MET A 188 -0.95 7.16 0.24
CA MET A 188 -1.42 6.36 1.38
C MET A 188 -2.01 7.22 2.50
N GLN A 189 -1.38 8.34 2.83
CA GLN A 189 -1.86 9.32 3.82
C GLN A 189 -3.21 9.90 3.43
N ALA A 190 -3.39 10.26 2.14
CA ALA A 190 -4.68 10.75 1.64
C ALA A 190 -5.77 9.65 1.69
N GLN A 191 -5.40 8.40 1.38
CA GLN A 191 -6.29 7.24 1.40
C GLN A 191 -6.81 6.95 2.82
N GLY A 192 -5.95 7.05 3.84
CA GLY A 192 -6.29 6.83 5.26
C GLY A 192 -6.83 8.05 6.01
N SER A 193 -7.31 9.08 5.31
CA SER A 193 -7.70 10.36 5.91
C SER A 193 -9.15 10.41 6.40
N VAL A 194 -9.50 11.51 7.10
CA VAL A 194 -10.86 11.81 7.60
C VAL A 194 -11.95 11.78 6.52
N PHE A 195 -11.57 11.89 5.24
CA PHE A 195 -12.51 11.76 4.13
C PHE A 195 -13.16 10.38 4.03
N THR A 196 -12.68 9.36 4.75
CA THR A 196 -13.38 8.09 4.90
C THR A 196 -14.77 8.25 5.52
N ASN A 197 -14.99 9.29 6.33
CA ASN A 197 -16.26 9.54 7.03
C ASN A 197 -17.28 10.28 6.16
N LYS A 198 -16.85 10.88 5.04
CA LYS A 198 -17.66 11.87 4.33
C LYS A 198 -18.51 11.23 3.23
N TYR A 199 -19.83 11.24 3.46
CA TYR A 199 -20.83 10.90 2.45
C TYR A 199 -21.15 12.12 1.57
N ALA A 200 -20.94 12.01 0.25
CA ALA A 200 -21.01 13.15 -0.69
C ALA A 200 -21.64 12.78 -2.05
N GLU A 201 -22.83 12.15 -2.05
CA GLU A 201 -23.55 11.80 -3.29
C GLU A 201 -23.84 13.01 -4.18
N GLY A 202 -23.82 12.77 -5.49
CA GLY A 202 -23.85 13.79 -6.53
C GLY A 202 -22.46 14.21 -6.98
N TYR A 203 -22.34 15.41 -7.54
CA TYR A 203 -21.12 15.95 -8.13
C TYR A 203 -20.78 17.32 -7.51
N PRO A 204 -19.54 17.83 -7.65
CA PRO A 204 -19.17 19.13 -7.11
C PRO A 204 -20.16 20.25 -7.52
N GLY A 205 -20.69 20.98 -6.55
CA GLY A 205 -21.71 22.02 -6.76
C GLY A 205 -23.16 21.52 -6.91
N ALA A 206 -23.38 20.21 -7.01
CA ALA A 206 -24.69 19.56 -7.14
C ALA A 206 -24.75 18.28 -6.29
N ARG A 207 -24.66 18.46 -4.97
CA ARG A 207 -24.68 17.36 -3.98
C ARG A 207 -26.07 17.13 -3.40
N TYR A 208 -26.35 15.90 -3.03
CA TYR A 208 -27.58 15.50 -2.33
C TYR A 208 -27.53 15.83 -0.83
N TYR A 209 -26.33 16.03 -0.29
CA TYR A 209 -26.09 16.32 1.13
C TYR A 209 -25.25 17.58 1.31
N GLY A 210 -25.46 18.28 2.44
CA GLY A 210 -24.68 19.45 2.84
C GLY A 210 -23.26 19.13 3.35
N GLY A 211 -22.48 20.17 3.63
CA GLY A 211 -21.13 20.05 4.22
C GLY A 211 -20.09 19.43 3.28
N CYS A 212 -20.21 19.67 1.96
CA CYS A 212 -19.35 19.09 0.93
C CYS A 212 -18.27 20.06 0.40
N GLU A 213 -18.06 21.21 1.04
CA GLU A 213 -17.11 22.25 0.58
C GLU A 213 -15.72 21.67 0.23
N TYR A 214 -15.13 20.91 1.15
CA TYR A 214 -13.80 20.32 0.97
C TYR A 214 -13.81 19.06 0.08
N SER A 215 -14.89 18.28 0.11
CA SER A 215 -15.09 17.14 -0.82
C SER A 215 -15.14 17.63 -2.27
N ASP A 216 -15.88 18.71 -2.52
CA ASP A 216 -15.98 19.33 -3.83
C ASP A 216 -14.66 19.89 -4.29
N ARG A 217 -13.90 20.53 -3.38
CA ARG A 217 -12.56 21.02 -3.69
C ARG A 217 -11.63 19.89 -4.12
N VAL A 218 -11.58 18.79 -3.37
CA VAL A 218 -10.64 17.69 -3.68
C VAL A 218 -11.07 16.91 -4.92
N GLU A 219 -12.37 16.73 -5.13
CA GLU A 219 -12.88 16.08 -6.34
C GLU A 219 -12.64 16.95 -7.59
N ARG A 220 -12.86 18.28 -7.52
CA ARG A 220 -12.47 19.21 -8.59
C ARG A 220 -10.97 19.13 -8.91
N LEU A 221 -10.11 19.06 -7.90
CA LEU A 221 -8.67 18.89 -8.12
C LEU A 221 -8.36 17.56 -8.84
N ALA A 222 -9.00 16.46 -8.46
CA ALA A 222 -8.82 15.17 -9.13
C ALA A 222 -9.26 15.22 -10.59
N ILE A 223 -10.44 15.79 -10.87
CA ILE A 223 -11.01 15.94 -12.22
C ILE A 223 -10.09 16.78 -13.11
N GLU A 224 -9.71 17.98 -12.65
CA GLU A 224 -8.88 18.89 -13.45
C GLU A 224 -7.48 18.33 -13.69
N ARG A 225 -6.89 17.65 -12.70
CA ARG A 225 -5.60 16.97 -12.88
C ARG A 225 -5.70 15.81 -13.87
N ALA A 226 -6.76 15.00 -13.81
CA ALA A 226 -6.95 13.91 -14.76
C ALA A 226 -7.12 14.42 -16.19
N LYS A 227 -7.96 15.46 -16.39
CA LYS A 227 -8.15 16.11 -17.69
C LYS A 227 -6.84 16.64 -18.25
N LEU A 228 -6.07 17.37 -17.44
CA LEU A 228 -4.79 17.93 -17.85
C LEU A 228 -3.74 16.85 -18.14
N LEU A 229 -3.68 15.81 -17.31
CA LEU A 229 -2.69 14.73 -17.45
C LEU A 229 -2.89 13.93 -18.75
N PHE A 230 -4.14 13.68 -19.13
CA PHE A 230 -4.47 12.82 -20.28
C PHE A 230 -4.96 13.59 -21.52
N GLY A 231 -5.19 14.90 -21.41
CA GLY A 231 -5.74 15.72 -22.49
C GLY A 231 -7.20 15.42 -22.82
N ALA A 232 -8.01 15.12 -21.80
CA ALA A 232 -9.43 14.76 -21.96
C ALA A 232 -10.38 15.93 -21.70
N ASP A 233 -11.52 15.95 -22.39
CA ASP A 233 -12.54 16.98 -22.21
C ASP A 233 -13.25 16.87 -20.85
N HIS A 234 -13.58 15.63 -20.45
CA HIS A 234 -14.26 15.32 -19.19
C HIS A 234 -13.58 14.14 -18.48
N ALA A 235 -13.65 14.16 -17.15
CA ALA A 235 -13.15 13.08 -16.30
C ALA A 235 -14.13 12.81 -15.16
N ASN A 236 -14.56 11.56 -15.02
CA ASN A 236 -15.26 11.07 -13.83
C ASN A 236 -14.31 10.23 -12.98
N VAL A 237 -14.02 10.73 -11.78
CA VAL A 237 -13.03 10.15 -10.84
C VAL A 237 -13.67 9.31 -9.73
N GLN A 238 -15.00 9.16 -9.73
CA GLN A 238 -15.74 8.43 -8.71
C GLN A 238 -15.75 6.89 -8.84
N PRO A 239 -15.41 6.24 -9.98
CA PRO A 239 -15.43 4.78 -10.03
C PRO A 239 -14.53 4.14 -8.97
N ILE A 240 -15.07 3.18 -8.23
CA ILE A 240 -14.38 2.52 -7.10
C ILE A 240 -13.30 1.54 -7.57
N SER A 241 -13.34 1.12 -8.83
CA SER A 241 -12.35 0.21 -9.44
C SER A 241 -12.36 0.35 -10.97
N GLY A 242 -11.41 -0.30 -11.64
CA GLY A 242 -11.43 -0.38 -13.11
C GLY A 242 -12.64 -1.12 -13.66
N SER A 243 -13.08 -2.18 -12.99
CA SER A 243 -14.30 -2.90 -13.37
C SER A 243 -15.54 -2.02 -13.28
N ALA A 244 -15.64 -1.18 -12.24
CA ALA A 244 -16.72 -0.20 -12.11
C ALA A 244 -16.63 0.89 -13.19
N ALA A 245 -15.43 1.33 -13.57
CA ALA A 245 -15.23 2.27 -14.66
C ALA A 245 -15.71 1.70 -16.01
N ASN A 246 -15.37 0.43 -16.31
CA ASN A 246 -15.84 -0.23 -17.53
C ASN A 246 -17.37 -0.42 -17.51
N MET A 247 -17.93 -0.79 -16.36
CA MET A 247 -19.38 -0.92 -16.20
C MET A 247 -20.09 0.42 -16.46
N ALA A 248 -19.56 1.52 -15.95
CA ALA A 248 -20.10 2.86 -16.21
C ALA A 248 -19.99 3.26 -17.68
N ALA A 249 -18.87 2.96 -18.35
CA ALA A 249 -18.69 3.25 -19.77
C ALA A 249 -19.71 2.49 -20.65
N TYR A 250 -19.91 1.18 -20.38
CA TYR A 250 -20.91 0.40 -21.10
C TYR A 250 -22.32 0.86 -20.77
N TYR A 251 -22.66 1.07 -19.51
CA TYR A 251 -23.99 1.51 -19.09
C TYR A 251 -24.34 2.91 -19.64
N ALA A 252 -23.35 3.79 -19.82
CA ALA A 252 -23.55 5.11 -20.39
C ALA A 252 -23.93 5.10 -21.88
N LEU A 253 -23.40 4.14 -22.66
CA LEU A 253 -23.49 4.16 -24.12
C LEU A 253 -24.25 2.99 -24.75
N LEU A 254 -24.47 1.91 -24.00
CA LEU A 254 -25.03 0.65 -24.49
C LEU A 254 -26.34 0.29 -23.78
N GLY A 255 -27.26 -0.29 -24.54
CA GLY A 255 -28.41 -1.01 -24.02
C GLY A 255 -28.09 -2.47 -23.71
N HIS A 256 -28.96 -3.13 -22.96
CA HIS A 256 -28.84 -4.58 -22.74
C HIS A 256 -28.92 -5.35 -24.06
N GLY A 257 -28.06 -6.35 -24.24
CA GLY A 257 -28.01 -7.17 -25.45
C GLY A 257 -27.24 -6.55 -26.63
N ASP A 258 -26.83 -5.27 -26.54
CA ASP A 258 -25.97 -4.65 -27.54
C ASP A 258 -24.69 -5.46 -27.76
N SER A 259 -24.16 -5.42 -28.98
CA SER A 259 -22.99 -6.19 -29.37
C SER A 259 -21.68 -5.43 -29.14
N ILE A 260 -20.68 -6.15 -28.65
CA ILE A 260 -19.33 -5.65 -28.38
C ILE A 260 -18.31 -6.53 -29.09
N VAL A 261 -17.34 -5.91 -29.77
CA VAL A 261 -16.13 -6.59 -30.25
C VAL A 261 -14.96 -6.23 -29.34
N SER A 262 -14.28 -7.24 -28.77
CA SER A 262 -13.20 -7.04 -27.78
C SER A 262 -12.11 -8.11 -27.87
N MET A 263 -10.97 -7.90 -27.21
CA MET A 263 -9.91 -8.89 -27.18
C MET A 263 -10.32 -10.13 -26.37
N SER A 264 -10.08 -11.33 -26.91
CA SER A 264 -10.27 -12.59 -26.18
C SER A 264 -9.42 -12.62 -24.90
N LEU A 265 -10.00 -13.08 -23.80
CA LEU A 265 -9.27 -13.31 -22.53
C LEU A 265 -8.07 -14.25 -22.73
N ALA A 266 -8.23 -15.29 -23.54
CA ALA A 266 -7.16 -16.25 -23.82
C ALA A 266 -5.98 -15.63 -24.59
N HIS A 267 -6.19 -14.50 -25.27
CA HIS A 267 -5.18 -13.86 -26.12
C HIS A 267 -4.67 -12.55 -25.52
N GLY A 268 -5.10 -12.18 -24.30
CA GLY A 268 -4.58 -10.99 -23.60
C GLY A 268 -5.64 -10.01 -23.08
N GLY A 269 -6.92 -10.23 -23.41
CA GLY A 269 -8.03 -9.41 -22.96
C GLY A 269 -8.25 -9.45 -21.45
N HIS A 270 -9.17 -8.63 -20.95
CA HIS A 270 -9.56 -8.62 -19.54
C HIS A 270 -10.95 -9.21 -19.32
N LEU A 271 -11.23 -9.67 -18.10
CA LEU A 271 -12.54 -10.23 -17.73
C LEU A 271 -13.71 -9.30 -18.05
N THR A 272 -13.54 -7.99 -17.85
CA THR A 272 -14.58 -6.97 -18.09
C THR A 272 -14.73 -6.58 -19.56
N HIS A 273 -14.00 -7.24 -20.46
CA HIS A 273 -14.14 -7.06 -21.90
C HIS A 273 -15.04 -8.15 -22.52
N GLY A 274 -15.96 -8.72 -21.74
CA GLY A 274 -16.95 -9.67 -22.26
C GLY A 274 -16.69 -11.15 -21.95
N ALA A 275 -15.85 -11.48 -20.97
CA ALA A 275 -15.74 -12.86 -20.52
C ALA A 275 -17.10 -13.36 -19.97
N LYS A 276 -17.52 -14.58 -20.33
CA LYS A 276 -18.86 -15.12 -19.98
C LYS A 276 -19.22 -15.06 -18.48
N VAL A 277 -18.22 -15.18 -17.61
CA VAL A 277 -18.41 -15.13 -16.15
C VAL A 277 -18.56 -13.71 -15.60
N SER A 278 -18.13 -12.70 -16.36
CA SER A 278 -18.16 -11.27 -16.00
C SER A 278 -19.51 -10.64 -16.31
N PHE A 279 -19.82 -9.51 -15.66
CA PHE A 279 -21.06 -8.76 -15.93
C PHE A 279 -21.21 -8.45 -17.43
N SER A 280 -20.11 -8.05 -18.07
CA SER A 280 -20.07 -7.71 -19.49
C SER A 280 -20.48 -8.88 -20.40
N GLY A 281 -19.97 -10.08 -20.16
CA GLY A 281 -20.34 -11.27 -20.93
C GLY A 281 -21.73 -11.82 -20.61
N ARG A 282 -22.35 -11.39 -19.51
CA ARG A 282 -23.75 -11.73 -19.16
C ARG A 282 -24.76 -10.74 -19.74
N GLN A 283 -24.36 -9.48 -19.95
CA GLN A 283 -25.28 -8.39 -20.32
C GLN A 283 -25.24 -8.03 -21.81
N TYR A 284 -24.17 -8.36 -22.51
CA TYR A 284 -23.93 -7.95 -23.89
C TYR A 284 -23.58 -9.14 -24.78
N SER A 285 -23.81 -8.99 -26.08
CA SER A 285 -23.44 -9.99 -27.09
C SER A 285 -21.97 -9.78 -27.48
N ILE A 286 -21.09 -10.73 -27.15
CA ILE A 286 -19.64 -10.54 -27.29
C ILE A 286 -19.07 -11.31 -28.48
N PHE A 287 -18.28 -10.60 -29.29
CA PHE A 287 -17.45 -11.15 -30.35
C PHE A 287 -15.98 -10.85 -30.02
N HIS A 288 -15.09 -11.80 -30.30
CA HIS A 288 -13.69 -11.67 -29.91
C HIS A 288 -12.74 -11.56 -31.09
N TYR A 289 -11.88 -10.55 -31.07
CA TYR A 289 -10.64 -10.55 -31.83
C TYR A 289 -9.49 -11.11 -30.99
N GLY A 290 -8.36 -11.39 -31.63
CA GLY A 290 -7.19 -11.93 -30.95
C GLY A 290 -5.91 -11.66 -31.73
N VAL A 291 -4.85 -12.36 -31.31
CA VAL A 291 -3.54 -12.32 -31.95
C VAL A 291 -3.38 -13.44 -32.98
N GLU A 292 -2.47 -13.26 -33.93
CA GLU A 292 -2.05 -14.30 -34.86
C GLU A 292 -1.14 -15.32 -34.16
N SER A 293 -1.33 -16.60 -34.47
CA SER A 293 -0.62 -17.72 -33.84
C SER A 293 0.89 -17.71 -34.04
N SER A 294 1.35 -17.26 -35.21
CA SER A 294 2.77 -17.25 -35.57
C SER A 294 3.55 -16.07 -34.99
N THR A 295 2.87 -14.97 -34.64
CA THR A 295 3.53 -13.73 -34.21
C THR A 295 3.12 -13.26 -32.84
N GLY A 296 1.99 -13.71 -32.28
CA GLY A 296 1.43 -13.18 -31.04
C GLY A 296 1.04 -11.71 -31.12
N ILE A 297 0.84 -11.14 -32.32
CA ILE A 297 0.44 -9.74 -32.54
C ILE A 297 -1.03 -9.69 -32.99
N ILE A 298 -1.76 -8.65 -32.60
CA ILE A 298 -3.16 -8.45 -33.02
C ILE A 298 -3.28 -8.46 -34.54
N ASP A 299 -4.21 -9.27 -35.07
CA ASP A 299 -4.56 -9.26 -36.48
C ASP A 299 -5.66 -8.22 -36.74
N TYR A 300 -5.22 -7.01 -37.11
CA TYR A 300 -6.12 -5.89 -37.34
C TYR A 300 -7.04 -6.06 -38.56
N ASP A 301 -6.65 -6.89 -39.54
CA ASP A 301 -7.44 -7.10 -40.76
C ASP A 301 -8.55 -8.13 -40.51
N LYS A 302 -8.26 -9.21 -39.77
CA LYS A 302 -9.30 -10.10 -39.26
C LYS A 302 -10.24 -9.38 -38.31
N MET A 303 -9.71 -8.50 -37.45
CA MET A 303 -10.55 -7.66 -36.59
C MET A 303 -11.47 -6.75 -37.41
N GLU A 304 -10.96 -6.10 -38.46
CA GLU A 304 -11.80 -5.26 -39.33
C GLU A 304 -12.92 -6.08 -40.00
N THR A 305 -12.59 -7.27 -40.50
CA THR A 305 -13.57 -8.19 -41.10
C THR A 305 -14.66 -8.56 -40.11
N LEU A 306 -14.27 -8.99 -38.90
CA LEU A 306 -15.18 -9.32 -37.81
C LEU A 306 -16.09 -8.13 -37.45
N VAL A 307 -15.54 -6.92 -37.34
CA VAL A 307 -16.33 -5.72 -37.01
C VAL A 307 -17.35 -5.40 -38.10
N ARG A 308 -16.99 -5.54 -39.38
CA ARG A 308 -17.90 -5.32 -40.51
C ARG A 308 -19.04 -6.35 -40.56
N GLU A 309 -18.76 -7.59 -40.20
CA GLU A 309 -19.73 -8.68 -40.15
C GLU A 309 -20.67 -8.56 -38.94
N ALA A 310 -20.09 -8.38 -37.74
CA ALA A 310 -20.84 -8.33 -36.48
C ALA A 310 -21.56 -7.01 -36.25
N LYS A 311 -21.10 -5.91 -36.90
CA LYS A 311 -21.62 -4.54 -36.75
C LYS A 311 -21.87 -4.17 -35.28
N PRO A 312 -20.84 -4.26 -34.41
CA PRO A 312 -21.00 -4.05 -32.99
C PRO A 312 -21.46 -2.63 -32.68
N ARG A 313 -22.12 -2.44 -31.54
CA ARG A 313 -22.37 -1.11 -30.99
C ARG A 313 -21.08 -0.48 -30.44
N MET A 314 -20.14 -1.30 -29.98
CA MET A 314 -18.86 -0.85 -29.44
C MET A 314 -17.69 -1.79 -29.81
N VAL A 315 -16.55 -1.19 -30.14
CA VAL A 315 -15.25 -1.86 -30.20
C VAL A 315 -14.45 -1.48 -28.97
N VAL A 316 -13.88 -2.47 -28.28
CA VAL A 316 -13.05 -2.28 -27.09
C VAL A 316 -11.58 -2.60 -27.41
N ALA A 317 -10.72 -1.61 -27.21
CA ALA A 317 -9.26 -1.79 -27.25
C ALA A 317 -8.70 -1.74 -25.82
N GLY A 318 -7.74 -2.62 -25.52
CA GLY A 318 -7.16 -2.72 -24.18
C GLY A 318 -6.89 -4.16 -23.82
N ALA A 319 -5.90 -4.37 -22.96
CA ALA A 319 -5.42 -5.71 -22.62
C ALA A 319 -4.85 -5.75 -21.20
N SER A 320 -4.91 -6.94 -20.61
CA SER A 320 -4.24 -7.27 -19.35
C SER A 320 -2.91 -8.01 -19.55
N SER A 321 -2.74 -8.69 -20.68
CA SER A 321 -1.51 -9.42 -20.99
C SER A 321 -1.21 -9.40 -22.49
N TYR A 322 -0.92 -8.20 -23.01
CA TYR A 322 -0.41 -7.98 -24.37
C TYR A 322 0.81 -7.06 -24.30
N SER A 323 1.93 -7.47 -24.89
CA SER A 323 3.24 -6.83 -24.71
C SER A 323 3.57 -5.76 -25.77
N ARG A 324 2.71 -5.58 -26.77
CA ARG A 324 2.96 -4.64 -27.88
C ARG A 324 2.12 -3.39 -27.77
N THR A 325 2.57 -2.34 -28.47
CA THR A 325 1.84 -1.08 -28.59
C THR A 325 0.51 -1.31 -29.32
N LEU A 326 -0.56 -0.68 -28.83
CA LEU A 326 -1.88 -0.72 -29.49
C LEU A 326 -2.01 0.42 -30.51
N ASP A 327 -2.37 0.10 -31.75
CA ASP A 327 -2.64 1.07 -32.81
C ASP A 327 -4.05 1.68 -32.67
N PHE A 328 -4.18 2.71 -31.82
CA PHE A 328 -5.45 3.41 -31.59
C PHE A 328 -6.04 4.08 -32.85
N PRO A 329 -5.24 4.71 -33.74
CA PRO A 329 -5.74 5.15 -35.05
C PRO A 329 -6.40 4.03 -35.86
N ARG A 330 -5.81 2.83 -35.90
CA ARG A 330 -6.39 1.68 -36.60
C ARG A 330 -7.68 1.21 -35.95
N PHE A 331 -7.75 1.15 -34.62
CA PHE A 331 -8.99 0.86 -33.88
C PHE A 331 -10.11 1.86 -34.21
N ARG A 332 -9.80 3.17 -34.23
CA ARG A 332 -10.76 4.23 -34.59
C ARG A 332 -11.33 4.03 -35.98
N LYS A 333 -10.45 3.84 -36.98
CA LYS A 333 -10.87 3.60 -38.37
C LYS A 333 -11.80 2.38 -38.50
N ILE A 334 -11.51 1.31 -37.76
CA ILE A 334 -12.32 0.09 -37.76
C ILE A 334 -13.69 0.35 -37.12
N ALA A 335 -13.74 1.02 -35.97
CA ALA A 335 -15.00 1.38 -35.32
C ALA A 335 -15.86 2.30 -36.22
N ASP A 336 -15.24 3.29 -36.87
CA ASP A 336 -15.94 4.21 -37.80
C ASP A 336 -16.54 3.50 -39.01
N SER A 337 -15.93 2.40 -39.48
CA SER A 337 -16.41 1.67 -40.66
C SER A 337 -17.84 1.12 -40.52
N VAL A 338 -18.32 1.00 -39.29
CA VAL A 338 -19.68 0.54 -38.95
C VAL A 338 -20.44 1.49 -38.02
N GLY A 339 -19.86 2.65 -37.71
CA GLY A 339 -20.46 3.62 -36.78
C GLY A 339 -20.50 3.15 -35.32
N ALA A 340 -19.56 2.31 -34.90
CA ALA A 340 -19.43 1.85 -33.52
C ALA A 340 -18.73 2.89 -32.63
N TYR A 341 -19.03 2.87 -31.34
CA TYR A 341 -18.21 3.57 -30.35
C TYR A 341 -16.86 2.88 -30.19
N LEU A 342 -15.80 3.66 -29.98
CA LEU A 342 -14.51 3.14 -29.54
C LEU A 342 -14.33 3.39 -28.04
N MET A 343 -14.26 2.32 -27.27
CA MET A 343 -13.81 2.36 -25.88
C MET A 343 -12.38 1.86 -25.78
N VAL A 344 -11.53 2.59 -25.05
CA VAL A 344 -10.18 2.13 -24.71
C VAL A 344 -10.06 1.91 -23.20
N ASP A 345 -9.75 0.68 -22.78
CA ASP A 345 -9.33 0.39 -21.41
C ASP A 345 -7.80 0.44 -21.33
N MET A 346 -7.28 1.55 -20.80
CA MET A 346 -5.85 1.79 -20.68
C MET A 346 -5.28 1.38 -19.32
N ALA A 347 -6.01 0.64 -18.49
CA ALA A 347 -5.67 0.37 -17.09
C ALA A 347 -4.21 -0.02 -16.83
N HIS A 348 -3.66 -0.88 -17.67
CA HIS A 348 -2.30 -1.40 -17.58
C HIS A 348 -1.25 -0.37 -18.01
N ILE A 349 -1.54 0.44 -19.03
CA ILE A 349 -0.59 1.37 -19.66
C ILE A 349 -0.80 2.83 -19.24
N ALA A 350 -1.73 3.13 -18.34
CA ALA A 350 -2.10 4.50 -17.96
C ALA A 350 -0.91 5.35 -17.49
N GLY A 351 0.02 4.75 -16.73
CA GLY A 351 1.25 5.43 -16.33
C GLY A 351 2.20 5.69 -17.49
N LEU A 352 2.27 4.77 -18.47
CA LEU A 352 3.09 4.94 -19.67
C LEU A 352 2.50 6.01 -20.60
N VAL A 353 1.17 6.08 -20.71
CA VAL A 353 0.48 7.15 -21.44
C VAL A 353 0.75 8.51 -20.76
N ALA A 354 0.57 8.59 -19.44
CA ALA A 354 0.86 9.79 -18.66
C ALA A 354 2.34 10.23 -18.76
N GLY A 355 3.27 9.26 -18.74
CA GLY A 355 4.70 9.49 -18.88
C GLY A 355 5.18 9.76 -20.31
N GLY A 356 4.32 9.56 -21.32
CA GLY A 356 4.66 9.72 -22.74
C GLY A 356 5.43 8.55 -23.37
N SER A 357 5.51 7.40 -22.71
CA SER A 357 6.18 6.18 -23.20
C SER A 357 5.24 5.21 -23.93
N HIS A 358 3.96 5.56 -24.05
CA HIS A 358 2.98 4.86 -24.88
C HIS A 358 2.07 5.90 -25.57
N PRO A 359 1.62 5.67 -26.82
CA PRO A 359 0.64 6.54 -27.49
C PRO A 359 -0.60 6.81 -26.64
N SER A 360 -1.16 8.02 -26.74
CA SER A 360 -2.40 8.37 -26.04
C SER A 360 -3.64 7.87 -26.80
N PRO A 361 -4.58 7.18 -26.13
CA PRO A 361 -5.85 6.78 -26.75
C PRO A 361 -6.89 7.91 -26.80
N VAL A 362 -6.72 8.97 -26.00
CA VAL A 362 -7.74 10.00 -25.78
C VAL A 362 -8.19 10.71 -27.07
N PRO A 363 -7.30 11.06 -28.02
CA PRO A 363 -7.75 11.67 -29.28
C PRO A 363 -8.62 10.76 -30.15
N HIS A 364 -8.50 9.44 -29.98
CA HIS A 364 -9.13 8.45 -30.84
C HIS A 364 -10.42 7.88 -30.25
N ALA A 365 -10.46 7.68 -28.93
CA ALA A 365 -11.58 7.02 -28.26
C ALA A 365 -12.76 7.96 -28.01
N ASP A 366 -13.97 7.39 -27.95
CA ASP A 366 -15.15 8.09 -27.46
C ASP A 366 -15.16 8.10 -25.92
N ILE A 367 -14.73 6.98 -25.30
CA ILE A 367 -14.50 6.83 -23.86
C ILE A 367 -13.17 6.10 -23.62
N VAL A 368 -12.38 6.58 -22.67
CA VAL A 368 -11.21 5.87 -22.12
C VAL A 368 -11.47 5.54 -20.66
N THR A 369 -11.33 4.27 -20.29
CA THR A 369 -11.38 3.84 -18.89
C THR A 369 -9.99 3.45 -18.39
N SER A 370 -9.79 3.54 -17.08
CA SER A 370 -8.54 3.11 -16.47
C SER A 370 -8.70 2.74 -15.00
N THR A 371 -7.75 1.94 -14.52
CA THR A 371 -7.41 1.91 -13.09
C THR A 371 -6.39 3.01 -12.74
N THR A 372 -6.23 3.27 -11.44
CA THR A 372 -5.28 4.28 -10.95
C THR A 372 -4.05 3.71 -10.24
N HIS A 373 -4.00 2.42 -9.91
CA HIS A 373 -2.96 1.79 -9.07
C HIS A 373 -1.81 1.08 -9.79
N LYS A 374 -1.94 0.76 -11.08
CA LYS A 374 -0.95 -0.03 -11.82
C LYS A 374 0.28 0.80 -12.17
N THR A 375 0.62 0.93 -13.45
CA THR A 375 1.70 1.82 -13.90
C THR A 375 1.51 3.28 -13.46
N LEU A 376 0.27 3.72 -13.21
CA LEU A 376 -0.06 5.07 -12.73
C LEU A 376 0.25 5.32 -11.24
N ARG A 377 0.50 4.25 -10.47
CA ARG A 377 1.05 4.33 -9.09
C ARG A 377 0.22 5.11 -8.06
N GLY A 378 -1.09 5.22 -8.31
CA GLY A 378 -2.05 5.81 -7.38
C GLY A 378 -2.75 4.79 -6.48
N PRO A 379 -3.86 5.18 -5.81
CA PRO A 379 -4.62 4.27 -4.98
C PRO A 379 -5.39 3.25 -5.82
N ARG A 380 -5.95 2.22 -5.18
CA ARG A 380 -6.96 1.37 -5.85
C ARG A 380 -8.19 2.22 -6.17
N GLY A 381 -8.64 2.17 -7.42
CA GLY A 381 -9.71 3.03 -7.93
C GLY A 381 -9.78 3.02 -9.45
N GLY A 382 -10.90 3.50 -10.01
CA GLY A 382 -11.10 3.68 -11.45
C GLY A 382 -11.24 5.15 -11.87
N LEU A 383 -11.17 5.37 -13.18
CA LEU A 383 -11.31 6.65 -13.87
C LEU A 383 -12.02 6.41 -15.20
N VAL A 384 -12.95 7.30 -15.55
CA VAL A 384 -13.52 7.38 -16.91
C VAL A 384 -13.19 8.75 -17.48
N LEU A 385 -12.58 8.77 -18.66
CA LEU A 385 -12.33 9.96 -19.47
C LEU A 385 -13.23 9.88 -20.71
N CYS A 386 -13.77 10.99 -21.16
CA CYS A 386 -14.59 11.00 -22.37
C CYS A 386 -14.60 12.35 -23.05
N ARG A 387 -15.09 12.34 -24.30
CA ARG A 387 -15.42 13.56 -25.05
C ARG A 387 -16.58 14.29 -24.37
N SER A 388 -16.66 15.62 -24.53
CA SER A 388 -17.73 16.43 -23.91
C SER A 388 -19.15 15.90 -24.20
N ALA A 389 -19.38 15.36 -25.39
CA ALA A 389 -20.67 14.81 -25.81
C ALA A 389 -21.17 13.64 -24.94
N HIS A 390 -20.29 12.96 -24.20
CA HIS A 390 -20.63 11.81 -23.36
C HIS A 390 -20.58 12.12 -21.86
N ALA A 391 -20.18 13.33 -21.45
CA ALA A 391 -19.95 13.69 -20.05
C ALA A 391 -21.18 13.43 -19.16
N ALA A 392 -22.35 13.96 -19.54
CA ALA A 392 -23.59 13.79 -18.78
C ALA A 392 -24.03 12.31 -18.70
N ALA A 393 -23.81 11.52 -19.75
CA ALA A 393 -24.16 10.10 -19.78
C ALA A 393 -23.26 9.29 -18.85
N VAL A 394 -21.95 9.56 -18.87
CA VAL A 394 -20.97 8.93 -17.98
C VAL A 394 -21.26 9.29 -16.52
N ASP A 395 -21.50 10.56 -16.23
CA ASP A 395 -21.79 10.99 -14.86
C ASP A 395 -23.08 10.34 -14.34
N LYS A 396 -24.15 10.33 -15.14
CA LYS A 396 -25.41 9.66 -14.77
C LYS A 396 -25.25 8.15 -14.60
N ALA A 397 -24.40 7.52 -15.41
CA ALA A 397 -24.12 6.08 -15.32
C ALA A 397 -23.38 5.73 -14.02
N VAL A 398 -22.37 6.52 -13.64
CA VAL A 398 -21.66 6.31 -12.36
C VAL A 398 -22.60 6.56 -11.18
N PHE A 399 -23.25 7.73 -11.15
CA PHE A 399 -24.22 8.10 -10.11
C PHE A 399 -25.37 8.90 -10.72
N PRO A 400 -26.65 8.54 -10.46
CA PRO A 400 -27.11 7.51 -9.53
C PRO A 400 -27.23 6.11 -10.14
N GLY A 401 -26.70 5.86 -11.35
CA GLY A 401 -26.91 4.61 -12.07
C GLY A 401 -26.36 3.37 -11.38
N LEU A 402 -25.06 3.35 -11.07
CA LEU A 402 -24.35 2.13 -10.62
C LEU A 402 -23.81 2.20 -9.19
N GLN A 403 -23.43 3.39 -8.71
CA GLN A 403 -22.82 3.59 -7.40
C GLN A 403 -23.69 4.51 -6.52
N GLY A 404 -23.48 4.44 -5.20
CA GLY A 404 -23.99 5.41 -4.22
C GLY A 404 -22.96 6.49 -3.90
N GLY A 405 -22.72 6.76 -2.61
CA GLY A 405 -21.74 7.74 -2.14
C GLY A 405 -20.31 7.51 -2.64
N PRO A 406 -19.63 8.53 -3.20
CA PRO A 406 -18.25 8.40 -3.66
C PRO A 406 -17.26 8.21 -2.50
N LEU A 407 -16.21 7.44 -2.75
CA LEU A 407 -15.11 7.24 -1.79
C LEU A 407 -14.17 8.47 -1.81
N VAL A 408 -14.52 9.52 -1.06
CA VAL A 408 -13.82 10.82 -1.11
C VAL A 408 -12.33 10.70 -0.75
N HIS A 409 -11.97 9.83 0.20
CA HIS A 409 -10.57 9.54 0.55
C HIS A 409 -9.78 8.94 -0.62
N THR A 410 -10.42 8.05 -1.39
CA THR A 410 -9.82 7.49 -2.62
C THR A 410 -9.71 8.56 -3.72
N ILE A 411 -10.68 9.46 -3.85
CA ILE A 411 -10.61 10.60 -4.78
C ILE A 411 -9.48 11.55 -4.39
N ALA A 412 -9.29 11.82 -3.10
CA ALA A 412 -8.18 12.62 -2.59
C ALA A 412 -6.83 11.98 -2.94
N ALA A 413 -6.68 10.67 -2.69
CA ALA A 413 -5.49 9.91 -3.04
C ALA A 413 -5.23 9.89 -4.55
N LYS A 414 -6.27 9.78 -5.39
CA LYS A 414 -6.16 9.92 -6.86
C LYS A 414 -5.64 11.31 -7.25
N ALA A 415 -6.15 12.37 -6.61
CA ALA A 415 -5.68 13.73 -6.87
C ALA A 415 -4.17 13.87 -6.60
N VAL A 416 -3.67 13.29 -5.50
CA VAL A 416 -2.23 13.27 -5.18
C VAL A 416 -1.45 12.52 -6.25
N ALA A 417 -1.87 11.30 -6.60
CA ALA A 417 -1.21 10.49 -7.62
C ALA A 417 -1.16 11.19 -8.99
N PHE A 418 -2.24 11.86 -9.42
CA PHE A 418 -2.23 12.62 -10.67
C PHE A 418 -1.26 13.80 -10.62
N ARG A 419 -1.13 14.47 -9.47
CA ARG A 419 -0.16 15.55 -9.30
C ARG A 419 1.28 15.04 -9.42
N GLU A 420 1.57 13.87 -8.84
CA GLU A 420 2.88 13.22 -8.99
C GLU A 420 3.14 12.84 -10.46
N ALA A 421 2.13 12.27 -11.12
CA ALA A 421 2.22 11.84 -12.51
C ALA A 421 2.45 12.97 -13.52
N MET A 422 2.08 14.21 -13.17
CA MET A 422 2.38 15.40 -13.98
C MET A 422 3.85 15.86 -13.90
N GLY A 423 4.63 15.34 -12.95
CA GLY A 423 6.03 15.71 -12.75
C GLY A 423 6.99 15.13 -13.80
N SER A 424 8.13 15.78 -14.03
CA SER A 424 9.18 15.29 -14.95
C SER A 424 9.73 13.93 -14.54
N ALA A 425 9.90 13.69 -13.23
CA ALA A 425 10.36 12.41 -12.70
C ALA A 425 9.43 11.24 -13.09
N PHE A 426 8.13 11.50 -13.30
CA PHE A 426 7.20 10.46 -13.71
C PHE A 426 7.37 10.06 -15.18
N LYS A 427 7.78 11.00 -16.04
CA LYS A 427 8.15 10.71 -17.45
C LYS A 427 9.38 9.82 -17.53
N GLU A 428 10.40 10.14 -16.74
CA GLU A 428 11.61 9.31 -16.63
C GLU A 428 11.26 7.90 -16.12
N TYR A 429 10.45 7.82 -15.07
CA TYR A 429 9.90 6.56 -14.56
C TYR A 429 9.18 5.75 -15.65
N GLY A 430 8.31 6.38 -16.45
CA GLY A 430 7.62 5.73 -17.57
C GLY A 430 8.60 5.10 -18.56
N SER A 431 9.65 5.83 -18.95
CA SER A 431 10.69 5.31 -19.85
C SER A 431 11.46 4.14 -19.22
N ARG A 432 11.84 4.28 -17.94
CA ARG A 432 12.61 3.24 -17.23
C ARG A 432 11.84 1.94 -17.10
N ILE A 433 10.52 1.98 -16.89
CA ILE A 433 9.69 0.77 -16.84
C ILE A 433 9.83 -0.03 -18.14
N VAL A 434 9.71 0.64 -19.29
CA VAL A 434 9.80 -0.01 -20.61
C VAL A 434 11.20 -0.55 -20.85
N THR A 435 12.24 0.24 -20.60
CA THR A 435 13.63 -0.21 -20.76
C THR A 435 13.96 -1.40 -19.85
N ASN A 436 13.49 -1.39 -18.60
CA ASN A 436 13.68 -2.51 -17.68
C ASN A 436 12.94 -3.77 -18.19
N ALA A 437 11.70 -3.63 -18.68
CA ALA A 437 10.93 -4.76 -19.21
C ALA A 437 11.61 -5.37 -20.44
N GLN A 438 12.14 -4.52 -21.33
CA GLN A 438 12.90 -4.93 -22.51
C GLN A 438 14.18 -5.69 -22.13
N SER A 439 14.98 -5.16 -21.19
CA SER A 439 16.20 -5.85 -20.75
C SER A 439 15.89 -7.24 -20.17
N LEU A 440 14.92 -7.30 -19.25
CA LEU A 440 14.54 -8.56 -18.61
C LEU A 440 14.02 -9.59 -19.63
N ALA A 441 13.18 -9.17 -20.57
CA ALA A 441 12.68 -10.04 -21.65
C ALA A 441 13.82 -10.56 -22.55
N GLU A 442 14.73 -9.68 -22.98
CA GLU A 442 15.84 -10.07 -23.85
C GLU A 442 16.82 -11.03 -23.15
N ASN A 443 17.06 -10.87 -21.85
CA ASN A 443 17.92 -11.79 -21.11
C ASN A 443 17.31 -13.18 -20.94
N LEU A 444 16.01 -13.25 -20.63
CA LEU A 444 15.29 -14.54 -20.57
C LEU A 444 15.25 -15.21 -21.95
N LYS A 445 15.05 -14.43 -23.02
CA LYS A 445 15.10 -14.92 -24.40
C LYS A 445 16.47 -15.48 -24.78
N LYS A 446 17.57 -14.82 -24.39
CA LYS A 446 18.95 -15.32 -24.60
C LYS A 446 19.21 -16.65 -23.87
N ALA A 447 18.54 -16.91 -22.76
CA ALA A 447 18.58 -18.19 -22.05
C ALA A 447 17.66 -19.27 -22.68
N GLY A 448 17.06 -18.99 -23.83
CA GLY A 448 16.25 -19.94 -24.59
C GLY A 448 14.83 -20.11 -24.06
N PHE A 449 14.30 -19.14 -23.31
CA PHE A 449 12.86 -19.07 -23.02
C PHE A 449 12.13 -18.33 -24.14
N GLU A 450 10.89 -18.73 -24.41
CA GLU A 450 10.07 -18.09 -25.44
C GLU A 450 9.32 -16.90 -24.86
N VAL A 451 9.62 -15.70 -25.37
CA VAL A 451 8.88 -14.48 -25.04
C VAL A 451 7.79 -14.28 -26.08
N VAL A 452 6.53 -14.32 -25.66
CA VAL A 452 5.38 -14.14 -26.56
C VAL A 452 5.50 -12.80 -27.27
N SER A 453 5.17 -12.81 -28.57
CA SER A 453 5.33 -11.67 -29.47
C SER A 453 6.77 -11.25 -29.73
N GLY A 454 7.77 -11.97 -29.22
CA GLY A 454 9.20 -11.77 -29.45
C GLY A 454 9.89 -10.71 -28.58
N GLY A 455 9.19 -10.10 -27.63
CA GLY A 455 9.67 -8.99 -26.79
C GLY A 455 8.53 -8.13 -26.24
N THR A 456 8.83 -6.88 -25.86
CA THR A 456 7.84 -5.93 -25.33
C THR A 456 8.11 -4.47 -25.71
N ASP A 457 7.03 -3.71 -25.86
CA ASP A 457 7.02 -2.26 -26.06
C ASP A 457 6.42 -1.52 -24.84
N ASN A 458 6.06 -2.25 -23.78
CA ASN A 458 5.40 -1.71 -22.60
C ASN A 458 6.02 -2.27 -21.30
N HIS A 459 5.26 -2.27 -20.21
CA HIS A 459 5.74 -2.62 -18.87
C HIS A 459 5.71 -4.12 -18.55
N LEU A 460 5.25 -4.96 -19.48
CA LEU A 460 5.06 -6.38 -19.24
C LEU A 460 5.39 -7.25 -20.45
N PHE A 461 5.58 -8.53 -20.22
CA PHE A 461 5.64 -9.57 -21.25
C PHE A 461 5.16 -10.91 -20.69
N LEU A 462 4.90 -11.85 -21.60
CA LEU A 462 4.57 -13.23 -21.28
C LEU A 462 5.74 -14.13 -21.65
N LEU A 463 6.06 -15.05 -20.75
CA LEU A 463 7.03 -16.12 -20.97
C LEU A 463 6.26 -17.43 -21.18
N ASP A 464 6.40 -18.03 -22.36
CA ASP A 464 5.88 -19.38 -22.64
C ASP A 464 6.92 -20.40 -22.15
N LEU A 465 6.46 -21.29 -21.27
CA LEU A 465 7.29 -22.29 -20.61
C LEU A 465 7.14 -23.68 -21.24
N SER A 466 6.26 -23.84 -22.23
CA SER A 466 5.94 -25.11 -22.90
C SER A 466 7.20 -25.76 -23.48
N GLY A 467 8.08 -24.96 -24.10
CA GLY A 467 9.34 -25.44 -24.69
C GLY A 467 10.34 -26.00 -23.67
N LYS A 468 10.13 -25.71 -22.38
CA LYS A 468 10.94 -26.24 -21.26
C LYS A 468 10.22 -27.36 -20.49
N GLY A 469 9.02 -27.77 -20.92
CA GLY A 469 8.22 -28.79 -20.25
C GLY A 469 7.67 -28.36 -18.87
N LEU A 470 7.60 -27.06 -18.61
CA LEU A 470 7.13 -26.50 -17.34
C LEU A 470 5.71 -25.94 -17.50
N THR A 471 5.00 -25.85 -16.38
CA THR A 471 3.69 -25.18 -16.31
C THR A 471 3.82 -23.84 -15.59
N GLY A 472 2.90 -22.91 -15.87
CA GLY A 472 2.83 -21.63 -15.19
C GLY A 472 2.65 -21.77 -13.68
N ASP A 473 1.80 -22.72 -13.24
CA ASP A 473 1.56 -22.99 -11.82
C ASP A 473 2.81 -23.52 -11.08
N ALA A 474 3.58 -24.43 -11.69
CA ALA A 474 4.81 -24.94 -11.10
C ALA A 474 5.88 -23.84 -11.01
N ALA A 475 6.02 -23.04 -12.07
CA ALA A 475 6.95 -21.91 -12.13
C ALA A 475 6.60 -20.82 -11.10
N GLU A 476 5.33 -20.39 -11.04
CA GLU A 476 4.85 -19.40 -10.07
C GLU A 476 5.19 -19.82 -8.63
N LYS A 477 4.87 -21.06 -8.25
CA LYS A 477 5.13 -21.56 -6.89
C LYS A 477 6.62 -21.67 -6.55
N SER A 478 7.44 -22.07 -7.51
CA SER A 478 8.89 -22.22 -7.31
C SER A 478 9.58 -20.85 -7.18
N LEU A 479 9.22 -19.91 -8.05
CA LEU A 479 9.70 -18.52 -7.97
C LEU A 479 9.25 -17.84 -6.67
N ASP A 480 8.01 -18.05 -6.22
CA ASP A 480 7.51 -17.45 -4.98
C ASP A 480 8.27 -17.95 -3.74
N ARG A 481 8.57 -19.26 -3.66
CA ARG A 481 9.44 -19.81 -2.60
C ARG A 481 10.83 -19.19 -2.61
N ALA A 482 11.36 -18.93 -3.81
CA ALA A 482 12.63 -18.24 -4.03
C ALA A 482 12.57 -16.71 -3.79
N GLY A 483 11.41 -16.15 -3.41
CA GLY A 483 11.23 -14.72 -3.14
C GLY A 483 10.97 -13.84 -4.38
N ILE A 484 10.61 -14.45 -5.51
CA ILE A 484 10.28 -13.75 -6.76
C ILE A 484 8.80 -13.98 -7.06
N THR A 485 7.97 -12.97 -6.79
CA THR A 485 6.52 -13.09 -6.98
C THR A 485 6.13 -12.72 -8.41
N VAL A 486 5.59 -13.69 -9.16
CA VAL A 486 5.02 -13.52 -10.50
C VAL A 486 3.55 -13.99 -10.48
N ASN A 487 2.87 -13.92 -11.63
CA ASN A 487 1.59 -14.62 -11.80
C ASN A 487 1.65 -15.61 -12.98
N LYS A 488 1.13 -16.81 -12.79
CA LYS A 488 0.81 -17.75 -13.88
C LYS A 488 -0.19 -17.10 -14.81
N ASN A 489 -0.07 -17.35 -16.10
CA ASN A 489 -0.89 -16.70 -17.10
C ASN A 489 -1.01 -17.60 -18.33
N ALA A 490 -2.21 -17.66 -18.90
CA ALA A 490 -2.39 -18.30 -20.19
C ALA A 490 -1.58 -17.56 -21.25
N VAL A 491 -0.98 -18.30 -22.18
CA VAL A 491 -0.40 -17.76 -23.42
C VAL A 491 -1.43 -17.85 -24.55
N PRO A 492 -1.31 -17.09 -25.65
CA PRO A 492 -2.20 -17.27 -26.80
C PRO A 492 -2.21 -18.73 -27.25
N TYR A 493 -3.40 -19.27 -27.54
CA TYR A 493 -3.59 -20.68 -27.93
C TYR A 493 -3.12 -21.73 -26.88
N ASP A 494 -3.13 -21.36 -25.60
CA ASP A 494 -2.78 -22.26 -24.50
C ASP A 494 -3.60 -23.56 -24.53
N LYS A 495 -2.90 -24.70 -24.39
CA LYS A 495 -3.51 -26.04 -24.32
C LYS A 495 -3.85 -26.45 -22.89
N LEU A 496 -3.29 -25.76 -21.90
CA LEU A 496 -3.49 -26.05 -20.48
C LEU A 496 -4.68 -25.25 -19.91
N PRO A 497 -5.35 -25.79 -18.88
CA PRO A 497 -6.48 -25.10 -18.26
C PRO A 497 -6.03 -23.83 -17.51
N PRO A 498 -6.92 -22.84 -17.30
CA PRO A 498 -6.59 -21.59 -16.61
C PRO A 498 -6.05 -21.73 -15.17
N THR A 499 -6.26 -22.88 -14.53
CA THR A 499 -5.72 -23.17 -13.18
C THR A 499 -4.26 -23.61 -13.20
N VAL A 500 -3.73 -24.01 -14.36
CA VAL A 500 -2.36 -24.52 -14.55
C VAL A 500 -1.55 -23.59 -15.45
N THR A 501 -2.06 -23.30 -16.66
CA THR A 501 -1.47 -22.44 -17.70
C THR A 501 -0.08 -22.87 -18.19
N SER A 502 0.29 -22.44 -19.39
CA SER A 502 1.61 -22.74 -19.98
C SER A 502 2.65 -21.63 -19.79
N GLY A 503 2.28 -20.50 -19.19
CA GLY A 503 3.19 -19.37 -19.06
C GLY A 503 3.08 -18.61 -17.75
N ILE A 504 3.97 -17.63 -17.62
CA ILE A 504 3.95 -16.64 -16.55
C ILE A 504 3.96 -15.23 -17.16
N ARG A 505 3.33 -14.28 -16.46
CA ARG A 505 3.34 -12.87 -16.81
C ARG A 505 4.26 -12.12 -15.88
N ILE A 506 5.18 -11.37 -16.47
CA ILE A 506 6.21 -10.60 -15.77
C ILE A 506 6.01 -9.12 -16.11
N GLY A 507 6.08 -8.25 -15.11
CA GLY A 507 6.11 -6.81 -15.31
C GLY A 507 7.06 -6.11 -14.35
N THR A 508 7.57 -4.96 -14.79
CA THR A 508 8.60 -4.18 -14.11
C THR A 508 8.18 -2.93 -13.31
N PRO A 509 6.88 -2.56 -13.12
CA PRO A 509 6.54 -1.32 -12.38
C PRO A 509 7.11 -1.26 -10.96
N ILE A 510 6.95 -2.31 -10.13
CA ILE A 510 7.41 -2.30 -8.73
C ILE A 510 8.92 -2.15 -8.63
N VAL A 511 9.67 -3.03 -9.30
CA VAL A 511 11.14 -2.99 -9.26
C VAL A 511 11.68 -1.64 -9.76
N THR A 512 11.03 -1.04 -10.75
CA THR A 512 11.38 0.30 -11.24
C THR A 512 11.04 1.39 -10.20
N THR A 513 9.89 1.30 -9.54
CA THR A 513 9.50 2.21 -8.45
C THR A 513 10.47 2.14 -7.27
N ARG A 514 10.99 0.95 -6.94
CA ARG A 514 12.05 0.74 -5.92
C ARG A 514 13.41 1.33 -6.33
N GLY A 515 13.57 1.73 -7.60
CA GLY A 515 14.78 2.35 -8.12
C GLY A 515 15.70 1.40 -8.90
N MET A 516 15.32 0.13 -9.11
CA MET A 516 16.13 -0.83 -9.87
C MET A 516 16.22 -0.44 -11.35
N GLY A 517 17.39 -0.68 -11.95
CA GLY A 517 17.68 -0.40 -13.36
C GLY A 517 17.98 -1.66 -14.17
N VAL A 518 18.56 -1.46 -15.35
CA VAL A 518 18.93 -2.53 -16.30
C VAL A 518 19.89 -3.54 -15.67
N ASP A 519 20.90 -3.07 -14.93
CA ASP A 519 21.89 -3.93 -14.24
C ASP A 519 21.22 -4.87 -13.22
N GLU A 520 20.16 -4.41 -12.56
CA GLU A 520 19.36 -5.25 -11.68
C GLU A 520 18.48 -6.21 -12.47
N MET A 521 17.94 -5.81 -13.63
CA MET A 521 17.16 -6.71 -14.49
C MET A 521 18.00 -7.89 -14.98
N ASP A 522 19.30 -7.69 -15.24
CA ASP A 522 20.23 -8.76 -15.60
C ASP A 522 20.39 -9.80 -14.45
N LYS A 523 20.50 -9.31 -13.22
CA LYS A 523 20.56 -10.16 -12.02
C LYS A 523 19.23 -10.90 -11.82
N ILE A 524 18.11 -10.19 -11.90
CA ILE A 524 16.77 -10.77 -11.76
C ILE A 524 16.54 -11.84 -12.81
N ALA A 525 16.93 -11.60 -14.07
CA ALA A 525 16.86 -12.62 -15.13
C ALA A 525 17.64 -13.87 -14.74
N SER A 526 18.88 -13.71 -14.25
CA SER A 526 19.74 -14.83 -13.83
C SER A 526 19.14 -15.64 -12.68
N LEU A 527 18.50 -14.98 -11.71
CA LEU A 527 17.80 -15.65 -10.60
C LEU A 527 16.57 -16.41 -11.10
N ILE A 528 15.76 -15.80 -11.98
CA ILE A 528 14.59 -16.46 -12.60
C ILE A 528 15.04 -17.70 -13.37
N ILE A 529 16.08 -17.60 -14.21
CA ILE A 529 16.60 -18.72 -15.01
C ILE A 529 17.00 -19.88 -14.10
N ARG A 530 17.78 -19.61 -13.04
CA ARG A 530 18.22 -20.65 -12.09
C ARG A 530 17.06 -21.40 -11.44
N VAL A 531 16.01 -20.67 -11.03
CA VAL A 531 14.82 -21.30 -10.44
C VAL A 531 14.05 -22.09 -11.48
N LEU A 532 13.84 -21.54 -12.68
CA LEU A 532 13.08 -22.22 -13.74
C LEU A 532 13.80 -23.47 -14.27
N GLU A 533 15.14 -23.50 -14.27
CA GLU A 533 15.90 -24.70 -14.64
C GLU A 533 15.91 -25.77 -13.54
N ASN A 534 15.54 -25.43 -12.30
CA ASN A 534 15.56 -26.32 -11.14
C ASN A 534 14.23 -26.26 -10.36
N VAL A 535 13.10 -26.21 -11.07
CA VAL A 535 11.77 -26.06 -10.46
C VAL A 535 11.53 -27.13 -9.40
N GLY A 536 11.23 -26.70 -8.17
CA GLY A 536 10.97 -27.58 -7.04
C GLY A 536 12.21 -28.04 -6.27
N ASP A 537 13.42 -27.64 -6.66
CA ASP A 537 14.62 -27.88 -5.87
C ASP A 537 14.73 -26.90 -4.70
N ALA A 538 14.40 -27.37 -3.51
CA ALA A 538 14.38 -26.56 -2.30
C ALA A 538 15.75 -25.93 -1.97
N LYS A 539 16.86 -26.57 -2.38
CA LYS A 539 18.19 -26.01 -2.15
C LYS A 539 18.42 -24.78 -3.03
N THR A 540 18.23 -24.90 -4.34
CA THR A 540 18.35 -23.77 -5.28
C THR A 540 17.40 -22.63 -4.91
N GLU A 541 16.15 -22.94 -4.56
CA GLU A 541 15.17 -21.93 -4.15
C GLU A 541 15.62 -21.16 -2.89
N ALA A 542 16.19 -21.84 -1.89
CA ALA A 542 16.69 -21.21 -0.67
C ALA A 542 17.94 -20.34 -0.93
N GLU A 543 18.85 -20.79 -1.79
CA GLU A 543 20.03 -20.00 -2.21
C GLU A 543 19.60 -18.73 -2.94
N VAL A 544 18.71 -18.87 -3.94
CA VAL A 544 18.16 -17.73 -4.68
C VAL A 544 17.42 -16.77 -3.74
N ARG A 545 16.66 -17.27 -2.77
CA ARG A 545 15.97 -16.44 -1.77
C ARG A 545 16.95 -15.56 -0.98
N GLY A 546 18.13 -16.06 -0.63
CA GLY A 546 19.17 -15.27 0.02
C GLY A 546 19.67 -14.13 -0.88
N GLU A 547 19.93 -14.41 -2.16
CA GLU A 547 20.38 -13.42 -3.14
C GLU A 547 19.31 -12.37 -3.44
N VAL A 548 18.03 -12.78 -3.50
CA VAL A 548 16.88 -11.89 -3.63
C VAL A 548 16.83 -10.92 -2.46
N LEU A 549 16.93 -11.42 -1.23
CA LEU A 549 16.93 -10.60 -0.02
C LEU A 549 18.07 -9.58 -0.02
N ASP A 550 19.27 -9.99 -0.41
CA ASP A 550 20.43 -9.11 -0.50
C ASP A 550 20.30 -8.05 -1.61
N LEU A 551 19.64 -8.37 -2.72
CA LEU A 551 19.31 -7.39 -3.75
C LEU A 551 18.26 -6.39 -3.23
N CYS A 552 17.18 -6.89 -2.64
CA CYS A 552 16.09 -6.10 -2.06
C CYS A 552 16.59 -5.07 -1.02
N ARG A 553 17.49 -5.47 -0.12
CA ARG A 553 18.09 -4.60 0.91
C ARG A 553 18.83 -3.38 0.36
N LYS A 554 19.28 -3.42 -0.90
CA LYS A 554 19.93 -2.28 -1.58
C LYS A 554 18.92 -1.26 -2.10
N PHE A 555 17.65 -1.65 -2.21
CA PHE A 555 16.54 -0.85 -2.74
C PHE A 555 15.34 -0.86 -1.76
N PRO A 556 15.52 -0.35 -0.52
CA PRO A 556 14.41 -0.25 0.43
C PRO A 556 13.40 0.80 -0.04
N PHE A 557 12.10 0.57 0.21
CA PHE A 557 11.06 1.52 -0.19
C PHE A 557 10.14 1.92 0.98
N TYR A 558 9.58 0.93 1.67
CA TYR A 558 8.74 1.04 2.86
C TYR A 558 9.45 0.64 4.16
N SER A 559 10.77 0.41 4.14
CA SER A 559 11.51 -0.02 5.33
C SER A 559 11.33 0.87 6.58
N HIS A 560 11.05 2.16 6.41
CA HIS A 560 10.77 3.07 7.52
C HIS A 560 9.39 2.84 8.14
N LEU A 561 8.42 2.26 7.41
CA LEU A 561 7.12 1.82 7.95
C LEU A 561 7.28 0.63 8.91
N MET A 562 8.39 -0.12 8.83
CA MET A 562 8.74 -1.16 9.81
C MET A 562 9.37 -0.58 11.08
N ARG A 563 10.14 0.52 10.96
CA ARG A 563 10.78 1.22 12.09
C ARG A 563 9.80 2.04 12.92
N ALA A 564 8.60 2.22 12.40
CA ALA A 564 7.45 2.76 13.10
C ALA A 564 6.91 1.77 14.15
N GLU A 565 7.80 1.19 14.97
CA GLU A 565 7.43 0.48 16.18
C GLU A 565 6.68 1.48 17.07
N ARG A 566 5.34 1.38 17.07
CA ARG A 566 4.38 2.21 17.80
C ARG A 566 4.08 3.60 17.22
N ILE A 567 3.86 3.71 15.91
CA ILE A 567 3.27 4.93 15.36
C ILE A 567 1.74 4.79 15.27
N CYS A 568 1.04 5.65 16.02
CA CYS A 568 -0.27 6.21 15.66
C CYS A 568 -0.14 6.95 14.33
#